data_AF-A0A0F9P990-F1
#
_entry.id   AF-A0A0F9P990-F1
#
_cell.length_a   1.000
_cell.length_b   1.000
_cell.length_c   1.000
_cell.angle_alpha   90.00
_cell.angle_beta   90.00
_cell.angle_gamma   90.00
#
_symmetry.space_group_name_H-M   'P 1'
#
loop_
_entity.id
_entity.type
_entity.pdbx_description
1 polymer ?
#
loop_
_entity_poly.entity_id
_entity_poly.type
_entity_poly.pdbx_seq_one_letter_code
_entity_poly.pdbx_strand_id
1 'polypeptide(L)'
;MVTILGLETENQEIEKEIREIAKKLLAEKQVDVIIGYTASTIPLSSSPIMIRNEEDVDKLIWNNFCYVNLAKYLVPQIPQLKGPEGTPLKIGVISKGCVGRALIHLAVEKQLNL
;
A
#
# COMPACT_ATOMS: atom_id res chain seq x y z
N MET A 1 -24.47 -9.88 16.23
CA MET A 1 -24.16 -8.48 16.60
C MET A 1 -22.80 -8.35 17.30
N VAL A 2 -22.39 -9.31 18.16
CA VAL A 2 -21.09 -9.26 18.88
C VAL A 2 -19.87 -9.44 17.97
N THR A 3 -19.94 -10.29 16.94
CA THR A 3 -18.79 -10.59 16.06
C THR A 3 -18.42 -9.44 15.11
N ILE A 4 -19.38 -8.58 14.75
CA ILE A 4 -19.15 -7.46 13.82
C ILE A 4 -18.35 -6.34 14.50
N LEU A 5 -18.64 -6.04 15.78
CA LEU A 5 -17.87 -5.06 16.55
C LEU A 5 -16.39 -5.48 16.73
N GLY A 6 -16.13 -6.78 16.89
CA GLY A 6 -14.77 -7.29 17.03
C GLY A 6 -13.93 -7.09 15.76
N LEU A 7 -14.49 -7.41 14.61
CA LEU A 7 -13.82 -7.26 13.31
C LEU A 7 -13.55 -5.79 12.93
N GLU A 8 -14.45 -4.89 13.28
CA GLU A 8 -14.25 -3.46 13.02
C GLU A 8 -13.12 -2.89 13.89
N THR A 9 -13.06 -3.30 15.16
CA THR A 9 -11.99 -2.90 16.09
C THR A 9 -10.62 -3.39 15.61
N GLU A 10 -10.52 -4.67 15.21
CA GLU A 10 -9.28 -5.25 14.69
C GLU A 10 -8.79 -4.52 13.42
N ASN A 11 -9.71 -4.19 12.50
CA ASN A 11 -9.36 -3.43 11.30
C ASN A 11 -8.82 -2.03 11.63
N GLN A 12 -9.40 -1.36 12.63
CA GLN A 12 -8.93 -0.04 13.08
C GLN A 12 -7.53 -0.11 13.71
N GLU A 13 -7.23 -1.15 14.49
CA GLU A 13 -5.89 -1.36 15.05
C GLU A 13 -4.86 -1.58 13.94
N ILE A 14 -5.15 -2.45 12.97
CA ILE A 14 -4.28 -2.69 11.81
C ILE A 14 -4.11 -1.42 10.98
N GLU A 15 -5.19 -0.66 10.73
CA GLU A 15 -5.12 0.62 10.01
C GLU A 15 -4.17 1.60 10.70
N LYS A 16 -4.25 1.70 12.02
CA LYS A 16 -3.38 2.56 12.82
C LYS A 16 -1.92 2.13 12.72
N GLU A 17 -1.62 0.84 12.87
CA GLU A 17 -0.26 0.32 12.73
C GLU A 17 0.31 0.57 11.33
N ILE A 18 -0.49 0.33 10.29
CA ILE A 18 -0.12 0.61 8.89
C ILE A 18 0.26 2.08 8.74
N ARG A 19 -0.56 3.01 9.27
CA ARG A 19 -0.29 4.45 9.19
C ARG A 19 0.98 4.83 9.95
N GLU A 20 1.19 4.31 11.15
CA GLU A 20 2.41 4.58 11.94
C GLU A 20 3.68 4.11 11.22
N ILE A 21 3.67 2.89 10.68
CA ILE A 21 4.79 2.34 9.91
C ILE A 21 5.01 3.15 8.63
N ALA A 22 3.93 3.46 7.90
CA ALA A 22 4.00 4.21 6.65
C ALA A 22 4.63 5.60 6.87
N LYS A 23 4.17 6.31 7.89
CA LYS A 23 4.70 7.61 8.28
C LYS A 23 6.19 7.53 8.62
N LYS A 24 6.57 6.56 9.46
CA LYS A 24 7.98 6.35 9.83
C LYS A 24 8.87 6.08 8.62
N LEU A 25 8.46 5.19 7.72
CA LEU A 25 9.24 4.82 6.53
C LEU A 25 9.45 6.01 5.57
N LEU A 26 8.44 6.87 5.41
CA LEU A 26 8.53 8.10 4.61
C LEU A 26 9.43 9.15 5.30
N ALA A 27 9.24 9.38 6.61
CA ALA A 27 10.03 10.33 7.40
C ALA A 27 11.52 9.99 7.38
N GLU A 28 11.84 8.70 7.53
CA GLU A 28 13.21 8.18 7.51
C GLU A 28 13.77 8.00 6.09
N LYS A 29 12.99 8.34 5.04
CA LYS A 29 13.35 8.17 3.62
C LYS A 29 13.79 6.74 3.27
N GLN A 30 13.25 5.75 3.98
CA GLN A 30 13.45 4.34 3.67
C GLN A 30 12.68 3.95 2.40
N VAL A 31 11.54 4.61 2.18
CA VAL A 31 10.75 4.51 0.95
C VAL A 31 10.45 5.91 0.42
N ASP A 32 10.36 6.05 -0.90
CA ASP A 32 10.00 7.29 -1.58
C ASP A 32 8.48 7.36 -1.86
N VAL A 33 7.82 6.20 -1.94
CA VAL A 33 6.38 6.10 -2.16
C VAL A 33 5.82 4.86 -1.46
N ILE A 34 4.60 4.98 -0.96
CA ILE A 34 3.83 3.87 -0.40
C ILE A 34 2.60 3.63 -1.27
N ILE A 35 2.40 2.37 -1.67
CA ILE A 35 1.19 1.92 -2.36
C ILE A 35 0.29 1.25 -1.33
N GLY A 36 -0.91 1.81 -1.16
CA GLY A 36 -1.91 1.34 -0.21
C GLY A 36 -3.32 1.45 -0.72
N TYR A 37 -4.29 1.45 0.20
CA TYR A 37 -5.71 1.56 -0.10
C TYR A 37 -6.26 2.88 0.45
N THR A 38 -7.23 3.46 -0.24
CA THR A 38 -7.99 4.63 0.22
C THR A 38 -9.48 4.44 0.01
N ALA A 39 -10.29 5.30 0.61
CA ALA A 39 -11.72 5.31 0.44
C ALA A 39 -12.09 5.56 -1.02
N SER A 40 -12.99 4.74 -1.54
CA SER A 40 -13.51 4.87 -2.90
C SER A 40 -14.80 5.70 -2.90
N THR A 41 -15.15 6.25 -4.07
CA THR A 41 -16.47 6.89 -4.27
C THR A 41 -17.59 5.85 -4.40
N ILE A 42 -17.24 4.59 -4.65
CA ILE A 42 -18.20 3.48 -4.79
C ILE A 42 -18.37 2.79 -3.43
N PRO A 43 -19.60 2.61 -2.92
CA PRO A 43 -19.84 1.89 -1.67
C PRO A 43 -19.22 0.49 -1.67
N LEU A 44 -18.78 0.03 -0.49
CA LEU A 44 -18.22 -1.33 -0.29
C LEU A 44 -17.00 -1.61 -1.18
N SER A 45 -16.21 -0.58 -1.50
CA SER A 45 -14.99 -0.70 -2.29
C SER A 45 -13.86 0.15 -1.71
N SER A 46 -12.64 -0.25 -2.03
CA SER A 46 -11.43 0.54 -1.80
C SER A 46 -10.78 0.85 -3.15
N SER A 47 -10.02 1.94 -3.19
CA SER A 47 -9.20 2.32 -4.35
C SER A 47 -7.73 2.27 -3.99
N PRO A 48 -6.83 1.93 -4.94
CA PRO A 48 -5.39 2.06 -4.73
C PRO A 48 -5.02 3.54 -4.57
N ILE A 49 -4.05 3.83 -3.69
CA ILE A 49 -3.46 5.16 -3.55
C ILE A 49 -1.95 5.06 -3.50
N MET A 50 -1.27 6.08 -4.04
CA MET A 50 0.18 6.26 -3.91
C MET A 50 0.45 7.48 -3.05
N ILE A 51 1.22 7.29 -1.98
CA ILE A 51 1.52 8.33 -1.00
C ILE A 51 3.01 8.60 -1.01
N ARG A 52 3.37 9.87 -1.19
CA ARG A 52 4.77 10.36 -1.17
C ARG A 52 5.07 11.25 0.02
N ASN A 53 4.04 11.84 0.63
CA ASN A 53 4.19 12.75 1.76
C ASN A 53 3.64 12.11 3.03
N GLU A 54 4.29 12.36 4.15
CA GLU A 54 3.86 11.86 5.46
C GLU A 54 2.46 12.36 5.85
N GLU A 55 2.10 13.57 5.42
CA GLU A 55 0.80 14.20 5.69
C GLU A 55 -0.37 13.47 5.02
N ASP A 56 -0.10 12.72 3.95
CA ASP A 56 -1.11 11.99 3.20
C ASP A 56 -1.38 10.59 3.77
N VAL A 57 -0.60 10.15 4.76
CA VAL A 57 -0.69 8.80 5.35
C VAL A 57 -2.08 8.54 5.97
N ASP A 58 -2.75 9.56 6.47
CA ASP A 58 -4.11 9.44 7.03
C ASP A 58 -5.15 9.05 5.97
N LYS A 59 -4.84 9.18 4.68
CA LYS A 59 -5.69 8.71 3.58
C LYS A 59 -5.66 7.19 3.40
N LEU A 60 -4.70 6.50 4.02
CA LEU A 60 -4.63 5.03 4.02
C LEU A 60 -5.76 4.46 4.84
N ILE A 61 -6.44 3.46 4.30
CA ILE A 61 -7.47 2.72 5.01
C ILE A 61 -7.14 1.23 5.08
N TRP A 62 -7.70 0.56 6.08
CA TRP A 62 -7.71 -0.89 6.15
C TRP A 62 -9.08 -1.42 6.55
N ASN A 63 -9.67 -2.22 5.67
CA ASN A 63 -10.93 -2.91 5.93
C ASN A 63 -11.10 -4.12 5.00
N ASN A 64 -12.24 -4.80 5.14
CA ASN A 64 -12.59 -5.98 4.37
C ASN A 64 -12.77 -5.74 2.86
N PHE A 65 -12.87 -4.48 2.42
CA PHE A 65 -12.96 -4.10 1.01
C PHE A 65 -11.59 -3.81 0.37
N CYS A 66 -10.48 -3.95 1.10
CA CYS A 66 -9.11 -3.84 0.59
C CYS A 66 -8.69 -5.06 -0.26
N TYR A 67 -9.51 -5.51 -1.22
CA TYR A 67 -9.29 -6.76 -1.96
C TYR A 67 -8.43 -6.60 -3.23
N VAL A 68 -8.20 -5.36 -3.68
CA VAL A 68 -7.45 -5.10 -4.91
C VAL A 68 -6.00 -5.54 -4.77
N ASN A 69 -5.50 -6.36 -5.71
CA ASN A 69 -4.08 -6.73 -5.70
C ASN A 69 -3.20 -5.52 -6.05
N LEU A 70 -2.48 -4.98 -5.06
CA LEU A 70 -1.62 -3.80 -5.24
C LEU A 70 -0.38 -4.07 -6.10
N ALA A 71 0.09 -5.33 -6.18
CA ALA A 71 1.28 -5.68 -6.96
C ALA A 71 1.14 -5.33 -8.45
N LYS A 72 -0.08 -5.34 -9.00
CA LYS A 72 -0.34 -5.00 -10.41
C LYS A 72 -0.05 -3.53 -10.75
N TYR A 73 0.02 -2.65 -9.75
CA TYR A 73 0.31 -1.23 -9.96
C TYR A 73 1.81 -0.93 -10.00
N LEU A 74 2.66 -1.91 -9.65
CA LEU A 74 4.10 -1.76 -9.70
C LEU A 74 4.63 -1.81 -11.13
N VAL A 75 4.34 -2.86 -11.89
CA VAL A 75 4.89 -3.09 -13.24
C VAL A 75 4.62 -1.94 -14.22
N PRO A 76 3.38 -1.42 -14.38
CA PRO A 76 3.10 -0.35 -15.34
C PRO A 76 3.60 1.03 -14.89
N GLN A 77 3.82 1.25 -13.59
CA GLN A 77 4.12 2.59 -13.05
C GLN A 77 5.59 2.77 -12.62
N ILE A 78 6.28 1.70 -12.18
CA ILE A 78 7.71 1.76 -11.78
C ILE A 78 8.61 2.43 -12.83
N PRO A 79 8.49 2.16 -14.14
CA PRO A 79 9.37 2.80 -15.13
C PRO A 79 9.19 4.32 -15.22
N GLN A 80 8.01 4.81 -14.85
CA GLN A 80 7.61 6.23 -14.90
C GLN A 80 7.88 6.95 -13.58
N LEU A 81 7.93 6.20 -12.48
CA LEU A 81 8.22 6.67 -11.14
C LEU A 81 9.75 6.76 -10.97
N LYS A 82 10.32 7.85 -11.50
CA LYS A 82 11.74 8.20 -11.30
C LYS A 82 11.87 9.34 -10.30
N GLY A 83 12.92 9.28 -9.50
CA GLY A 83 13.34 10.40 -8.67
C GLY A 83 13.83 11.60 -9.50
N PRO A 84 14.14 12.74 -8.86
CA PRO A 84 14.61 13.95 -9.53
C PRO A 84 15.83 13.74 -10.44
N GLU A 85 16.66 12.73 -10.14
CA GLU A 85 17.88 12.41 -10.89
C GLU A 85 17.76 11.15 -11.76
N GLY A 86 16.53 10.69 -12.05
CA GLY A 86 16.33 9.47 -12.84
C GLY A 86 16.58 8.17 -12.07
N THR A 87 16.83 8.26 -10.75
CA THR A 87 17.01 7.11 -9.87
C THR A 87 15.70 6.35 -9.68
N PRO A 88 15.74 5.01 -9.58
CA PRO A 88 14.54 4.22 -9.27
C PRO A 88 14.05 4.56 -7.86
N LEU A 89 12.74 4.77 -7.71
CA LEU A 89 12.14 5.01 -6.39
C LEU A 89 12.10 3.71 -5.57
N LYS A 90 12.33 3.84 -4.27
CA LYS A 90 12.07 2.79 -3.28
C LYS A 90 10.59 2.77 -2.96
N ILE A 91 9.94 1.63 -3.19
CA ILE A 91 8.49 1.50 -3.07
C ILE A 91 8.13 0.62 -1.87
N GLY A 92 7.37 1.17 -0.93
CA GLY A 92 6.65 0.40 0.08
C GLY A 92 5.29 -0.06 -0.44
N VAL A 93 4.89 -1.30 -0.13
CA VAL A 93 3.59 -1.84 -0.55
C VAL A 93 2.91 -2.49 0.65
N ILE A 94 1.65 -2.12 0.91
CA ILE A 94 0.82 -2.82 1.89
C ILE A 94 0.50 -4.22 1.35
N SER A 95 0.98 -5.25 2.03
CA SER A 95 0.95 -6.62 1.51
C SER A 95 0.07 -7.54 2.35
N LYS A 96 -0.94 -8.14 1.69
CA LYS A 96 -1.62 -9.36 2.15
C LYS A 96 -0.95 -10.58 1.53
N GLY A 97 -1.24 -11.78 2.04
CA GLY A 97 -0.67 -13.03 1.50
C GLY A 97 -0.80 -13.18 -0.03
N CYS A 98 -1.94 -12.80 -0.62
CA CYS A 98 -2.13 -12.80 -2.07
C CYS A 98 -1.29 -11.75 -2.81
N VAL A 99 -1.11 -10.56 -2.22
CA VAL A 99 -0.26 -9.49 -2.77
C VAL A 99 1.20 -9.92 -2.70
N GLY A 100 1.66 -10.42 -1.55
CA GLY A 100 3.02 -10.93 -1.37
C GLY A 100 3.37 -12.03 -2.37
N ARG A 101 2.47 -12.99 -2.60
CA ARG A 101 2.67 -14.02 -3.63
C ARG A 101 2.84 -13.42 -5.03
N ALA A 102 2.06 -12.39 -5.37
CA ALA A 102 2.19 -11.71 -6.65
C ALA A 102 3.53 -10.95 -6.75
N LEU A 103 3.96 -10.25 -5.70
CA LEU A 103 5.27 -9.56 -5.66
C LEU A 103 6.43 -10.52 -5.92
N ILE A 104 6.42 -11.68 -5.28
CA ILE A 104 7.45 -12.71 -5.51
C ILE A 104 7.43 -13.22 -6.94
N HIS A 105 6.25 -13.47 -7.52
CA HIS A 105 6.15 -13.92 -8.90
C HIS A 105 6.71 -12.89 -9.88
N LEU A 106 6.36 -11.62 -9.71
CA LEU A 106 6.90 -10.53 -10.52
C LEU A 106 8.42 -10.39 -10.38
N ALA A 107 8.98 -10.62 -9.19
CA ALA A 107 10.42 -10.62 -8.99
C ALA A 107 11.10 -11.81 -9.69
N VAL A 108 10.51 -13.02 -9.61
CA VAL A 108 11.00 -14.22 -10.33
C VAL A 108 10.97 -14.01 -11.85
N GLU A 109 9.95 -13.34 -12.37
CA GLU A 109 9.84 -12.95 -13.77
C GLU A 109 10.72 -11.75 -14.17
N LYS A 110 11.55 -11.23 -13.26
CA LYS A 110 12.45 -10.08 -13.46
C LYS A 110 11.73 -8.77 -13.79
N GLN A 111 10.45 -8.66 -13.42
CA GLN A 111 9.67 -7.43 -13.56
C GLN A 111 9.87 -6.48 -12.38
N LEU A 112 10.29 -7.02 -11.22
CA LEU A 112 10.66 -6.25 -10.03
C LEU A 112 12.09 -6.60 -9.61
N ASN A 113 12.76 -5.59 -9.04
CA ASN A 113 14.03 -5.77 -8.33
C ASN A 113 13.73 -5.67 -6.83
N LEU A 114 13.81 -6.79 -6.13
CA LEU A 114 13.62 -6.89 -4.67
C LEU A 114 14.96 -6.85 -3.95
#